data_AF-A0A9D4JSG9-F1
#
_entry.id   AF-A0A9D4JSG9-F1
#
_cell.length_a   1.000
_cell.length_b   1.000
_cell.length_c   1.000
_cell.angle_alpha   90.00
_cell.angle_beta   90.00
_cell.angle_gamma   90.00
#
_symmetry.space_group_name_H-M   'P 1'
#
loop_
_entity.id
_entity.type
_entity.pdbx_description
1 polymer ?
#
loop_
_entity_poly.entity_id
_entity_poly.type
_entity_poly.pdbx_seq_one_letter_code
_entity_poly.pdbx_strand_id
1 'polypeptide(L)'
;MQNQSAAADFFTLPDTFIIREHIGSEDRSTEFKKGPGFIDHDFRKNVAKYVSAFINSQQNGKLLIGVDDDGSVVGYGINQGQEDRLKQQIDDAIKDIRPAVHPNDYRVAFIPVVDNWGLFIDNKFGRKTVICIVVQGLHLNQDGKLYQTNQ
;
A
#
# COMPACT_ATOMS: atom_id res chain seq x y z
N MET A 1 -31.01 -7.39 -3.24
CA MET A 1 -29.91 -7.92 -2.39
C MET A 1 -28.74 -8.25 -3.30
N GLN A 2 -27.87 -7.30 -3.59
CA GLN A 2 -26.67 -7.50 -4.40
C GLN A 2 -25.52 -6.71 -3.75
N ASN A 3 -24.30 -7.25 -3.85
CA ASN A 3 -23.02 -6.72 -3.37
C ASN A 3 -22.65 -6.95 -1.90
N GLN A 4 -22.20 -8.16 -1.59
CA GLN A 4 -21.17 -8.38 -0.56
C GLN A 4 -19.92 -9.12 -1.10
N SER A 5 -19.96 -9.72 -2.30
CA SER A 5 -18.84 -10.51 -2.84
C SER A 5 -17.70 -9.68 -3.45
N ALA A 6 -17.99 -8.58 -4.15
CA ALA A 6 -16.95 -7.80 -4.85
C ALA A 6 -16.00 -7.01 -3.93
N ALA A 7 -16.44 -6.67 -2.71
CA ALA A 7 -15.60 -5.96 -1.74
C ALA A 7 -14.55 -6.87 -1.09
N ALA A 8 -14.86 -8.16 -0.94
CA ALA A 8 -13.94 -9.16 -0.38
C ALA A 8 -12.72 -9.39 -1.30
N ASP A 9 -12.93 -9.36 -2.62
CA ASP A 9 -11.87 -9.62 -3.60
C ASP A 9 -10.81 -8.50 -3.68
N PHE A 10 -11.17 -7.25 -3.40
CA PHE A 10 -10.22 -6.13 -3.55
C PHE A 10 -9.13 -6.11 -2.46
N PHE A 11 -9.50 -6.44 -1.23
CA PHE A 11 -8.56 -6.54 -0.11
C PHE A 11 -7.82 -7.88 -0.08
N THR A 12 -8.15 -8.81 -0.97
CA THR A 12 -7.38 -10.03 -1.16
C THR A 12 -6.02 -9.65 -1.72
N LEU A 13 -5.00 -10.01 -0.94
CA LEU A 13 -3.60 -9.83 -1.26
C LEU A 13 -2.95 -11.21 -1.32
N PRO A 14 -1.94 -11.42 -2.18
CA PRO A 14 -1.26 -12.70 -2.24
C PRO A 14 -0.48 -12.96 -0.94
N ASP A 15 -0.22 -14.22 -0.62
CA ASP A 15 0.61 -14.58 0.54
C ASP A 15 2.09 -14.28 0.30
N THR A 16 2.52 -14.29 -0.97
CA THR A 16 3.89 -14.04 -1.42
C THR A 16 3.91 -13.41 -2.81
N PHE A 17 4.94 -12.64 -3.13
CA PHE A 17 5.26 -12.25 -4.52
C PHE A 17 6.51 -12.96 -5.02
N ILE A 18 6.61 -13.24 -6.31
CA ILE A 18 7.79 -13.81 -6.97
C ILE A 18 8.68 -12.67 -7.50
N ILE A 19 9.98 -12.73 -7.21
CA ILE A 19 10.95 -11.73 -7.66
C ILE A 19 10.94 -11.58 -9.19
N ARG A 20 10.95 -10.34 -9.69
CA ARG A 20 10.87 -9.96 -11.12
C ARG A 20 9.60 -10.38 -11.85
N GLU A 21 8.60 -10.93 -11.17
CA GLU A 21 7.31 -11.14 -11.81
C GLU A 21 6.65 -9.78 -12.09
N HIS A 22 5.89 -9.72 -13.17
CA HIS A 22 5.18 -8.51 -13.58
C HIS A 22 3.74 -8.59 -13.09
N ILE A 23 3.35 -7.72 -12.15
CA ILE A 23 2.07 -7.81 -11.44
C ILE A 23 0.99 -6.86 -11.98
N GLY A 24 1.27 -6.13 -13.06
CA GLY A 24 0.34 -5.20 -13.69
C GLY A 24 1.03 -3.91 -14.13
N SER A 25 0.24 -2.87 -14.38
CA SER A 25 0.72 -1.54 -14.74
C SER A 25 0.13 -0.50 -13.80
N GLU A 26 0.82 0.62 -13.59
CA GLU A 26 0.23 1.77 -12.89
C GLU A 26 -1.01 2.28 -13.63
N ASP A 27 -2.05 2.60 -12.85
CA ASP A 27 -3.30 3.17 -13.35
C ASP A 27 -3.90 4.11 -12.29
N ARG A 28 -5.14 4.57 -12.50
CA ARG A 28 -5.82 5.50 -11.57
C ARG A 28 -6.09 4.91 -10.18
N SER A 29 -6.01 3.59 -10.05
CA SER A 29 -6.30 2.80 -8.84
C SER A 29 -5.09 2.01 -8.33
N THR A 30 -3.97 2.04 -9.04
CA THR A 30 -2.77 1.27 -8.71
C THR A 30 -1.52 2.13 -8.91
N GLU A 31 -0.79 2.32 -7.82
CA GLU A 31 0.48 3.06 -7.81
C GLU A 31 1.62 2.12 -7.37
N PHE A 32 2.73 2.14 -8.12
CA PHE A 32 3.93 1.37 -7.82
C PHE A 32 5.05 2.30 -7.37
N LYS A 33 5.80 1.85 -6.37
CA LYS A 33 7.00 2.56 -5.90
C LYS A 33 8.08 1.56 -5.59
N LYS A 34 9.30 1.78 -6.09
CA LYS A 34 10.41 0.81 -5.96
C LYS A 34 10.84 0.51 -4.52
N GLY A 35 10.58 1.42 -3.57
CA GLY A 35 10.96 1.30 -2.17
C GLY A 35 12.04 2.32 -1.79
N PRO A 36 13.32 2.12 -2.16
CA PRO A 36 14.38 3.10 -1.91
C PRO A 36 14.00 4.46 -2.49
N GLY A 37 14.29 5.54 -1.77
CA GLY A 37 13.87 6.90 -2.11
C GLY A 37 12.44 7.23 -1.68
N PHE A 38 11.45 6.38 -1.97
CA PHE A 38 10.07 6.59 -1.47
C PHE A 38 9.98 6.44 0.06
N ILE A 39 10.64 5.42 0.60
CA ILE A 39 10.71 5.16 2.04
C ILE A 39 11.65 6.16 2.73
N ASP A 40 12.71 6.58 2.05
CA ASP A 40 13.76 7.41 2.64
C ASP A 40 13.41 8.90 2.68
N HIS A 41 12.47 9.36 1.84
CA HIS A 41 12.09 10.77 1.70
C HIS A 41 10.59 10.98 1.87
N ASP A 42 10.21 11.80 2.86
CA ASP A 42 8.83 12.25 3.09
C ASP A 42 7.79 11.13 3.14
N PHE A 43 8.18 9.93 3.61
CA PHE A 43 7.36 8.72 3.55
C PHE A 43 5.93 8.91 4.07
N ARG A 44 5.77 9.52 5.27
CA ARG A 44 4.44 9.82 5.86
C ARG A 44 3.60 10.72 4.96
N LYS A 45 4.20 11.80 4.45
CA LYS A 45 3.52 12.76 3.57
C LYS A 45 3.11 12.11 2.25
N ASN A 46 3.97 11.27 1.68
CA ASN A 46 3.68 10.53 0.46
C ASN A 46 2.53 9.53 0.68
N VAL A 47 2.58 8.73 1.75
CA VAL A 47 1.49 7.80 2.10
C VAL A 47 0.16 8.57 2.26
N ALA A 48 0.14 9.65 3.03
CA ALA A 48 -1.08 10.44 3.24
C ALA A 48 -1.63 11.02 1.92
N LYS A 49 -0.74 11.48 1.01
CA LYS A 49 -1.11 11.96 -0.33
C LYS A 49 -1.80 10.87 -1.15
N TYR A 50 -1.20 9.69 -1.27
CA TYR A 50 -1.78 8.62 -2.09
C TYR A 50 -3.09 8.09 -1.48
N VAL A 51 -3.12 7.85 -0.17
CA VAL A 51 -4.32 7.38 0.51
C VAL A 51 -5.47 8.36 0.34
N SER A 52 -5.25 9.66 0.59
CA SER A 52 -6.30 10.67 0.40
C SER A 52 -6.75 10.79 -1.05
N ALA A 53 -5.83 10.69 -2.02
CA ALA A 53 -6.17 10.69 -3.44
C ALA A 53 -7.06 9.50 -3.81
N PHE A 54 -6.73 8.28 -3.34
CA PHE A 54 -7.52 7.09 -3.60
C PHE A 54 -8.93 7.18 -3.02
N ILE A 55 -9.06 7.59 -1.74
CA ILE A 55 -10.37 7.76 -1.10
C ILE A 55 -11.22 8.76 -1.90
N ASN A 56 -10.63 9.88 -2.32
CA ASN A 56 -11.33 10.92 -3.08
C ASN A 56 -11.70 10.52 -4.51
N SER A 57 -10.99 9.53 -5.09
CA SER A 57 -11.21 9.07 -6.47
C SER A 57 -12.50 8.24 -6.63
N GLN A 58 -13.18 7.90 -5.53
CA GLN A 58 -14.35 7.00 -5.47
C GLN A 58 -14.08 5.57 -5.97
N GLN A 59 -12.83 5.27 -6.35
CA GLN A 59 -12.37 3.96 -6.74
C GLN A 59 -11.46 3.43 -5.64
N ASN A 60 -11.48 2.12 -5.44
CA ASN A 60 -10.55 1.51 -4.52
C ASN A 60 -9.12 1.68 -5.05
N GLY A 61 -8.16 1.91 -4.18
CA GLY A 61 -6.76 2.20 -4.53
C GLY A 61 -5.77 1.23 -3.91
N LYS A 62 -4.66 1.00 -4.60
CA LYS A 62 -3.53 0.19 -4.14
C LYS A 62 -2.24 0.98 -4.31
N LEU A 63 -1.48 1.10 -3.24
CA LEU A 63 -0.08 1.55 -3.27
C LEU A 63 0.81 0.36 -2.93
N LEU A 64 1.65 -0.05 -3.88
CA LEU A 64 2.61 -1.15 -3.69
C LEU A 64 4.03 -0.60 -3.68
N ILE A 65 4.72 -0.79 -2.56
CA ILE A 65 6.09 -0.32 -2.35
C ILE A 65 7.02 -1.54 -2.36
N GLY A 66 8.04 -1.53 -3.21
CA GLY A 66 8.82 -2.70 -3.59
C GLY A 66 8.55 -3.18 -5.02
N VAL A 67 7.90 -2.38 -5.86
CA VAL A 67 7.57 -2.68 -7.26
C VAL A 67 8.14 -1.58 -8.13
N ASP A 68 8.86 -1.92 -9.20
CA ASP A 68 9.40 -0.93 -10.13
C ASP A 68 8.28 -0.27 -10.95
N ASP A 69 8.57 0.88 -11.57
CA ASP A 69 7.57 1.64 -12.33
C ASP A 69 7.03 0.84 -13.54
N ASP A 70 7.79 -0.16 -14.02
CA ASP A 70 7.37 -1.09 -15.06
C ASP A 70 6.50 -2.25 -14.55
N GLY A 71 6.14 -2.28 -13.26
CA GLY A 71 5.33 -3.35 -12.66
C GLY A 71 6.11 -4.58 -12.22
N SER A 72 7.44 -4.59 -12.34
CA SER A 72 8.28 -5.70 -11.89
C SER A 72 8.46 -5.71 -10.36
N VAL A 73 8.22 -6.86 -9.72
CA VAL A 73 8.47 -7.02 -8.28
C VAL A 73 9.97 -6.99 -7.99
N VAL A 74 10.40 -6.05 -7.15
CA VAL A 74 11.80 -5.94 -6.71
C VAL A 74 11.95 -6.30 -5.23
N GLY A 75 11.00 -5.91 -4.40
CA GLY A 75 11.02 -6.02 -2.94
C GLY A 75 12.05 -5.11 -2.27
N TYR A 76 11.69 -4.60 -1.09
CA TYR A 76 12.59 -3.85 -0.22
C TYR A 76 13.05 -4.72 0.95
N GLY A 77 14.33 -4.64 1.33
CA GLY A 77 14.87 -5.42 2.45
C GLY A 77 14.43 -4.79 3.77
N ILE A 78 13.57 -5.49 4.51
CA ILE A 78 12.97 -5.02 5.76
C ILE A 78 13.29 -6.02 6.87
N ASN A 79 13.89 -5.52 7.96
CA ASN A 79 13.98 -6.27 9.21
C ASN A 79 12.80 -5.94 10.14
N GLN A 80 12.62 -6.72 11.20
CA GLN A 80 11.49 -6.59 12.12
C GLN A 80 11.36 -5.17 12.73
N GLY A 81 12.46 -4.55 13.14
CA GLY A 81 12.43 -3.20 13.71
C GLY A 81 12.06 -2.13 12.67
N GLN A 82 12.47 -2.32 11.41
CA GLN A 82 12.03 -1.46 10.30
C GLN A 82 10.56 -1.67 9.97
N GLU A 83 10.07 -2.92 9.98
CA GLU A 83 8.66 -3.23 9.75
C GLU A 83 7.75 -2.52 10.77
N ASP A 84 8.07 -2.62 12.05
CA ASP A 84 7.30 -1.96 13.12
C ASP A 84 7.33 -0.44 12.98
N ARG A 85 8.50 0.14 12.65
CA ARG A 85 8.64 1.57 12.38
C ARG A 85 7.81 2.03 11.19
N LEU A 86 7.84 1.28 10.08
CA LEU A 86 7.09 1.61 8.87
C LEU A 86 5.59 1.48 9.09
N LYS A 87 5.12 0.45 9.81
CA LYS A 87 3.72 0.33 10.23
C LYS A 87 3.27 1.54 11.03
N GLN A 88 4.02 1.94 12.05
CA GLN A 88 3.71 3.12 12.85
C GLN A 88 3.64 4.40 12.00
N GLN A 89 4.60 4.58 11.08
CA GLN A 89 4.61 5.74 10.18
C GLN A 89 3.41 5.76 9.23
N ILE A 90 3.00 4.61 8.69
CA ILE A 90 1.81 4.50 7.84
C ILE A 90 0.56 4.82 8.66
N ASP A 91 0.41 4.24 9.86
CA ASP A 91 -0.73 4.49 10.73
C ASP A 91 -0.83 5.96 11.13
N ASP A 92 0.29 6.59 11.50
CA ASP A 92 0.32 8.02 11.83
C ASP A 92 -0.06 8.88 10.61
N ALA A 93 0.45 8.55 9.42
CA ALA A 93 0.11 9.26 8.19
C ALA A 93 -1.38 9.18 7.86
N ILE A 94 -2.00 8.01 8.03
CA ILE A 94 -3.44 7.81 7.78
C ILE A 94 -4.28 8.51 8.86
N LYS A 95 -3.85 8.48 10.12
CA LYS A 95 -4.50 9.18 11.24
C LYS A 95 -4.50 10.69 11.10
N ASP A 96 -3.58 11.26 10.33
CA ASP A 96 -3.52 12.71 10.08
C ASP A 96 -4.50 13.18 8.98
N ILE A 97 -5.09 12.26 8.22
CA ILE A 97 -6.07 12.57 7.17
C ILE A 97 -7.39 13.02 7.79
N ARG A 98 -8.02 14.06 7.22
CA ARG A 98 -9.31 14.60 7.66
C ARG A 98 -10.35 14.59 6.52
N PRO A 99 -11.57 14.08 6.77
CA PRO A 99 -12.01 13.42 8.01
C PRO A 99 -11.26 12.11 8.29
N ALA A 100 -11.39 11.61 9.51
CA ALA A 100 -10.72 10.38 9.92
C ALA A 100 -11.11 9.21 9.01
N VAL A 101 -10.11 8.47 8.53
CA VAL A 101 -10.30 7.24 7.74
C VAL A 101 -10.64 6.11 8.70
N HIS A 102 -11.71 5.35 8.44
CA HIS A 102 -12.09 4.26 9.31
C HIS A 102 -11.11 3.08 9.14
N PRO A 103 -10.72 2.35 10.21
CA PRO A 103 -9.76 1.24 10.11
C PRO A 103 -10.18 0.10 9.16
N ASN A 104 -11.47 -0.03 8.88
CA ASN A 104 -11.97 -1.04 7.92
C ASN A 104 -11.88 -0.56 6.46
N ASP A 105 -11.60 0.72 6.21
CA ASP A 105 -11.54 1.29 4.86
C ASP A 105 -10.13 1.15 4.26
N TYR A 106 -9.17 0.61 5.00
CA TYR A 106 -7.84 0.34 4.49
C TYR A 106 -7.22 -0.91 5.10
N ARG A 107 -6.24 -1.47 4.40
CA ARG A 107 -5.43 -2.59 4.87
C ARG A 107 -3.97 -2.32 4.54
N VAL A 108 -3.10 -2.54 5.51
CA VAL A 108 -1.64 -2.52 5.34
C VAL A 108 -1.13 -3.94 5.48
N ALA A 109 -0.35 -4.41 4.51
CA ALA A 109 0.27 -5.74 4.55
C ALA A 109 1.74 -5.67 4.12
N PHE A 110 2.55 -6.51 4.75
CA PHE A 110 3.96 -6.71 4.44
C PHE A 110 4.08 -8.11 3.86
N ILE A 111 4.16 -8.20 2.54
CA ILE A 111 4.08 -9.46 1.79
C ILE A 111 5.49 -9.86 1.37
N PRO A 112 5.99 -11.04 1.80
CA PRO A 112 7.35 -11.47 1.47
C PRO A 112 7.52 -11.73 -0.03
N VAL A 113 8.73 -11.44 -0.52
CA VAL A 113 9.17 -11.78 -1.87
C VAL A 113 9.99 -13.07 -1.83
N VAL A 114 9.59 -14.02 -2.67
CA VAL A 114 10.24 -15.30 -2.86
C VAL A 114 10.91 -15.37 -4.23
N ASP A 115 11.82 -16.32 -4.39
CA ASP A 115 12.33 -16.67 -5.72
C ASP A 115 11.34 -17.57 -6.49
N ASN A 116 11.73 -17.98 -7.70
CA ASN A 116 10.91 -18.83 -8.58
C ASN A 116 10.66 -20.24 -8.01
N TRP A 117 11.31 -20.62 -6.91
CA TRP A 117 11.10 -21.90 -6.21
C TRP A 117 10.31 -21.73 -4.92
N GLY A 118 9.86 -20.51 -4.60
CA GLY A 118 9.13 -20.21 -3.37
C GLY A 118 10.01 -20.02 -2.14
N LEU A 119 11.34 -19.85 -2.31
CA LEU A 119 12.24 -19.59 -1.19
C LEU A 119 12.28 -18.10 -0.87
N PHE A 120 12.18 -17.75 0.41
CA PHE A 120 12.29 -16.36 0.88
C PHE A 120 13.64 -15.76 0.52
N ILE A 121 13.61 -14.52 0.00
CA ILE A 121 14.83 -13.80 -0.36
C ILE A 121 15.21 -12.84 0.78
N ASP A 122 16.25 -13.17 1.51
CA ASP A 122 16.80 -12.33 2.57
C ASP A 122 18.10 -11.64 2.10
N ASN A 123 18.39 -10.45 2.62
CA ASN A 123 19.67 -9.75 2.41
C ASN A 123 20.14 -9.10 3.72
N LYS A 124 21.29 -8.40 3.69
CA LYS A 124 21.86 -7.74 4.89
C LYS A 124 20.95 -6.70 5.57
N PHE A 125 19.92 -6.21 4.87
CA PHE A 125 18.95 -5.24 5.38
C PHE A 125 17.70 -5.93 5.96
N GLY A 126 17.43 -7.18 5.58
CA GLY A 126 16.31 -7.98 6.05
C GLY A 126 15.66 -8.79 4.93
N ARG A 127 14.44 -9.24 5.18
CA ARG A 127 13.64 -9.99 4.19
C ARG A 127 13.17 -9.05 3.09
N LYS A 128 13.27 -9.48 1.83
CA LYS A 128 12.63 -8.74 0.74
C LYS A 128 11.12 -8.84 0.91
N THR A 129 10.49 -7.68 0.93
CA THR A 129 9.06 -7.52 1.21
C THR A 129 8.48 -6.44 0.31
N VAL A 130 7.25 -6.63 -0.14
CA VAL A 130 6.41 -5.60 -0.75
C VAL A 130 5.44 -5.09 0.32
N ILE A 131 5.39 -3.77 0.51
CA ILE A 131 4.42 -3.14 1.39
C ILE A 131 3.20 -2.81 0.54
N CYS A 132 2.05 -3.36 0.89
CA CYS A 132 0.79 -3.11 0.22
C CYS A 132 -0.10 -2.26 1.12
N ILE A 133 -0.50 -1.08 0.64
CA ILE A 133 -1.54 -0.25 1.25
C ILE A 133 -2.72 -0.27 0.31
N VAL A 134 -3.80 -0.89 0.76
CA VAL A 134 -5.03 -1.09 -0.01
C VAL A 134 -6.10 -0.23 0.65
N VAL A 135 -6.81 0.57 -0.13
CA VAL A 135 -7.77 1.55 0.38
C VAL A 135 -9.09 1.40 -0.37
N GLN A 136 -10.19 1.37 0.37
CA GLN A 136 -11.52 1.39 -0.20
C GLN A 136 -11.87 2.82 -0.60
N GLY A 137 -12.36 2.99 -1.83
CA GLY A 137 -12.90 4.26 -2.28
C GLY A 137 -14.21 4.52 -1.53
N LEU A 138 -14.29 5.63 -0.81
CA LEU A 138 -15.50 6.00 -0.09
C LEU A 138 -16.31 6.99 -0.92
N HIS A 139 -17.64 6.84 -0.90
CA HIS A 139 -18.50 7.96 -1.27
C HIS A 139 -18.31 9.06 -0.23
N LEU A 140 -18.40 10.32 -0.68
CA LEU A 140 -18.34 11.53 0.13
C LEU A 140 -18.66 11.27 1.61
N ASN A 141 -17.80 11.74 2.53
CA ASN A 141 -18.13 11.69 3.95
C ASN A 141 -19.53 12.29 4.22
N GLN A 142 -20.12 12.02 5.38
CA GLN A 142 -21.49 12.44 5.71
C GLN A 142 -21.76 13.95 5.50
N ASP A 143 -20.70 14.77 5.41
CA ASP A 143 -20.73 16.23 5.21
C ASP A 143 -20.41 16.69 3.77
N GLY A 144 -20.19 15.79 2.79
CA GLY A 144 -19.88 16.16 1.41
C GLY A 144 -18.46 16.71 1.17
N LYS A 145 -17.53 16.54 2.10
CA LYS A 145 -16.16 17.10 2.03
C LYS A 145 -15.15 16.11 1.41
N LEU A 146 -14.09 16.63 0.80
CA LEU A 146 -12.96 15.81 0.36
C LEU A 146 -12.01 15.50 1.53
N TYR A 147 -11.33 14.35 1.46
CA TYR A 147 -10.29 13.98 2.41
C TYR A 147 -9.02 14.78 2.12
N GLN A 148 -8.48 15.45 3.15
CA GLN A 148 -7.32 16.33 3.06
C GLN A 148 -6.30 15.99 4.16
N THR A 149 -5.03 16.31 3.90
CA THR A 149 -3.97 16.25 4.91
C THR A 149 -3.62 17.68 5.29
N ASN A 150 -3.39 17.97 6.57
CA ASN A 150 -2.78 19.23 6.96
C ASN A 150 -1.32 19.18 6.48
N GLN A 151 -1.00 19.95 5.44
CA GLN A 151 0.35 20.06 4.89
C GLN A 151 1.26 20.89 5.80
#